data_AF-X1PKW3-F1
#
_entry.id   AF-X1PKW3-F1
#
_cell.length_a   1.000
_cell.length_b   1.000
_cell.length_c   1.000
_cell.angle_alpha   90.00
_cell.angle_beta   90.00
_cell.angle_gamma   90.00
#
_symmetry.space_group_name_H-M   'P 1'
#
loop_
_entity.id
_entity.type
_entity.pdbx_description
1 polymer ?
#
loop_
_entity_poly.entity_id
_entity_poly.type
_entity_poly.pdbx_seq_one_letter_code
_entity_poly.pdbx_strand_id
1 'polypeptide(L)'
;NNIHANGQYGLIVLNPAGQEVDATLNWWGDATGPASDTELDNPHGADAAGDAVSDNVDFMPWYAMATTTPATQNVSVDHLGSIIAYSDTIQGGIDVVVSGDTINVAAGTYNEELTINKSLTLLGAQADVPIVNGVRAGEESIIRGKGTSPTTYLPSSVRVV
;
A
#
# COMPACT_ATOMS: atom_id res chain seq x y z
N ASN A 1 -11.41 -1.38 -9.29
CA ASN A 1 -12.84 -1.05 -9.05
C ASN A 1 -13.08 -0.81 -7.56
N ASN A 2 -14.26 -0.33 -7.17
CA ASN A 2 -14.66 -0.16 -5.76
C ASN A 2 -15.62 -1.30 -5.37
N ILE A 3 -15.18 -2.19 -4.48
CA ILE A 3 -15.95 -3.31 -3.94
C ILE A 3 -16.12 -3.04 -2.44
N HIS A 4 -17.05 -2.17 -2.08
CA HIS A 4 -17.28 -1.77 -0.68
C HIS A 4 -18.77 -1.68 -0.33
N ALA A 5 -19.08 -1.75 0.97
CA ALA A 5 -20.44 -1.65 1.53
C ALA A 5 -21.35 -2.85 1.22
N ASN A 6 -20.78 -4.04 1.05
CA ASN A 6 -21.54 -5.28 0.94
C ASN A 6 -21.83 -5.88 2.33
N GLY A 7 -23.06 -6.33 2.56
CA GLY A 7 -23.50 -6.80 3.88
C GLY A 7 -23.02 -8.20 4.28
N GLN A 8 -22.28 -8.90 3.41
CA GLN A 8 -21.79 -10.26 3.69
C GLN A 8 -20.47 -10.56 2.98
N TYR A 9 -20.39 -10.39 1.66
CA TYR A 9 -19.17 -10.56 0.86
C TYR A 9 -19.11 -9.50 -0.25
N GLY A 10 -17.93 -8.95 -0.51
CA GLY A 10 -17.64 -8.15 -1.71
C GLY A 10 -17.55 -9.02 -2.96
N LEU A 11 -16.97 -10.22 -2.84
CA LEU A 11 -16.91 -11.23 -3.90
C LEU A 11 -17.01 -12.64 -3.29
N ILE A 12 -17.86 -13.50 -3.87
CA ILE A 12 -18.03 -14.89 -3.44
C ILE A 12 -17.92 -15.84 -4.64
N VAL A 13 -17.07 -16.86 -4.51
CA VAL A 13 -16.90 -17.92 -5.51
C VAL A 13 -17.67 -19.16 -5.05
N LEU A 14 -18.78 -19.46 -5.71
CA LEU A 14 -19.70 -20.55 -5.30
C LEU A 14 -19.41 -21.91 -5.97
N ASN A 15 -18.44 -21.99 -6.88
CA ASN A 15 -18.09 -23.23 -7.57
C ASN A 15 -16.57 -23.35 -7.76
N PRO A 16 -15.85 -24.00 -6.83
CA PRO A 16 -14.40 -23.94 -6.73
C PRO A 16 -13.73 -24.96 -7.65
N ALA A 17 -14.07 -24.99 -8.95
CA ALA A 17 -13.45 -25.89 -9.93
C ALA A 17 -11.96 -25.58 -10.22
N GLY A 18 -11.21 -25.15 -9.21
CA GLY A 18 -9.77 -24.88 -9.22
C GLY A 18 -9.38 -23.57 -9.91
N GLN A 19 -10.34 -22.72 -10.29
CA GLN A 19 -10.04 -21.42 -10.85
C GLN A 19 -10.11 -20.34 -9.77
N GLU A 20 -8.98 -19.69 -9.57
CA GLU A 20 -8.86 -18.47 -8.81
C GLU A 20 -9.48 -17.31 -9.60
N VAL A 21 -10.27 -16.48 -8.94
CA VAL A 21 -10.81 -15.26 -9.54
C VAL A 21 -9.84 -14.12 -9.27
N ASP A 22 -9.29 -13.57 -10.34
CA ASP A 22 -8.49 -12.34 -10.27
C ASP A 22 -9.39 -11.15 -9.90
N ALA A 23 -9.22 -10.68 -8.67
CA ALA A 23 -9.79 -9.48 -8.08
C ALA A 23 -8.68 -8.54 -7.57
N THR A 24 -7.49 -8.62 -8.16
CA THR A 24 -6.40 -7.67 -7.89
C THR A 24 -6.81 -6.26 -8.31
N LEU A 25 -6.12 -5.26 -7.77
CA LEU A 25 -6.29 -3.84 -8.12
C LEU A 25 -7.73 -3.34 -7.89
N ASN A 26 -8.32 -3.75 -6.76
CA ASN A 26 -9.59 -3.26 -6.27
C ASN A 26 -9.45 -2.58 -4.91
N TRP A 27 -10.29 -1.58 -4.66
CA TRP A 27 -10.51 -0.99 -3.35
C TRP A 27 -11.63 -1.76 -2.65
N TRP A 28 -11.34 -2.28 -1.46
CA TRP A 28 -12.24 -3.17 -0.72
C TRP A 28 -13.01 -2.44 0.39
N GLY A 29 -13.01 -1.12 0.39
CA GLY A 29 -13.66 -0.33 1.46
C GLY A 29 -12.77 0.01 2.64
N ASP A 30 -11.60 -0.61 2.75
CA ASP A 30 -10.60 -0.32 3.79
C ASP A 30 -9.16 -0.50 3.29
N ALA A 31 -8.22 0.26 3.87
CA ALA A 31 -6.81 0.26 3.52
C ALA A 31 -6.14 -1.10 3.76
N THR A 32 -6.65 -1.85 4.74
CA THR A 32 -6.17 -3.19 5.09
C THR A 32 -6.58 -4.27 4.09
N GLY A 33 -7.29 -3.91 3.01
CA GLY A 33 -7.72 -4.84 1.97
C GLY A 33 -8.93 -5.67 2.40
N PRO A 34 -9.34 -6.67 1.61
CA PRO A 34 -10.51 -7.46 1.93
C PRO A 34 -10.27 -8.32 3.17
N ALA A 35 -11.28 -8.44 4.03
CA ALA A 35 -11.32 -9.52 4.99
C ALA A 35 -11.38 -10.88 4.25
N SER A 36 -10.68 -11.90 4.72
CA SER A 36 -10.82 -13.25 4.18
C SER A 36 -11.51 -14.12 5.22
N ASP A 37 -12.42 -14.98 4.81
CA ASP A 37 -13.04 -15.97 5.70
C ASP A 37 -12.08 -17.09 6.13
N THR A 38 -10.89 -17.19 5.50
CA THR A 38 -9.87 -18.20 5.79
C THR A 38 -8.50 -17.65 6.20
N GLU A 39 -8.37 -16.34 6.41
CA GLU A 39 -7.29 -15.69 7.19
C GLU A 39 -5.85 -15.84 6.65
N LEU A 40 -5.60 -16.58 5.56
CA LEU A 40 -4.24 -16.99 5.21
C LEU A 40 -3.52 -16.12 4.18
N ASP A 41 -4.25 -15.37 3.35
CA ASP A 41 -3.62 -14.63 2.25
C ASP A 41 -3.49 -13.13 2.52
N ASN A 42 -4.30 -12.53 3.41
CA ASN A 42 -4.15 -11.13 3.79
C ASN A 42 -3.20 -11.00 4.99
N PRO A 43 -2.07 -10.27 4.87
CA PRO A 43 -1.14 -10.02 5.98
C PRO A 43 -1.75 -9.40 7.24
N HIS A 44 -2.90 -8.74 7.13
CA HIS A 44 -3.64 -8.21 8.28
C HIS A 44 -4.44 -9.27 9.04
N GLY A 45 -4.66 -10.46 8.47
CA GLY A 45 -5.50 -11.50 9.05
C GLY A 45 -6.83 -10.94 9.56
N ALA A 46 -7.16 -11.26 10.82
CA ALA A 46 -8.44 -10.92 11.43
C ALA A 46 -8.62 -9.40 11.66
N ASP A 47 -7.55 -8.62 11.52
CA ASP A 47 -7.58 -7.16 11.59
C ASP A 47 -7.91 -6.51 10.24
N ALA A 48 -8.04 -7.29 9.15
CA ALA A 48 -8.50 -6.80 7.86
C ALA A 48 -9.97 -6.35 7.96
N ALA A 49 -10.23 -5.11 7.56
CA ALA A 49 -11.53 -4.44 7.76
C ALA A 49 -12.30 -4.19 6.47
N GLY A 50 -11.74 -4.51 5.30
CA GLY A 50 -12.45 -4.39 4.03
C GLY A 50 -13.50 -5.47 3.82
N ASP A 51 -14.32 -5.28 2.79
CA ASP A 51 -15.37 -6.20 2.40
C ASP A 51 -14.81 -7.61 2.16
N ALA A 52 -15.48 -8.60 2.73
CA ALA A 52 -14.95 -9.96 2.76
C ALA A 52 -14.92 -10.62 1.37
N VAL A 53 -13.93 -11.48 1.15
CA VAL A 53 -13.86 -12.41 0.02
C VAL A 53 -13.92 -13.85 0.51
N SER A 54 -14.41 -14.75 -0.33
CA SER A 54 -14.30 -16.19 -0.11
C SER A 54 -12.92 -16.72 -0.51
N ASP A 55 -12.67 -18.00 -0.24
CA ASP A 55 -11.62 -18.79 -0.88
C ASP A 55 -11.58 -18.62 -2.42
N ASN A 56 -10.40 -18.88 -3.01
CA ASN A 56 -10.12 -18.83 -4.45
C ASN A 56 -10.29 -17.43 -5.08
N VAL A 57 -9.96 -16.37 -4.35
CA VAL A 57 -9.91 -15.00 -4.86
C VAL A 57 -8.49 -14.47 -4.74
N ASP A 58 -7.87 -14.11 -5.86
CA ASP A 58 -6.64 -13.33 -5.88
C ASP A 58 -7.00 -11.86 -5.68
N PHE A 59 -6.66 -11.29 -4.54
CA PHE A 59 -6.92 -9.86 -4.26
C PHE A 59 -5.64 -9.05 -4.11
N MET A 60 -4.47 -9.66 -4.26
CA MET A 60 -3.17 -9.02 -4.03
C MET A 60 -2.44 -8.73 -5.35
N PRO A 61 -2.04 -7.48 -5.61
CA PRO A 61 -2.14 -6.33 -4.71
C PRO A 61 -3.51 -5.64 -4.78
N TRP A 62 -4.00 -5.11 -3.66
CA TRP A 62 -5.21 -4.28 -3.61
C TRP A 62 -4.88 -2.78 -3.69
N TYR A 63 -5.91 -1.94 -3.78
CA TYR A 63 -5.75 -0.50 -3.61
C TYR A 63 -5.91 -0.11 -2.15
N ALA A 64 -5.00 0.69 -1.61
CA ALA A 64 -5.07 1.23 -0.25
C ALA A 64 -6.03 2.41 -0.09
N MET A 65 -6.48 2.99 -1.22
CA MET A 65 -7.40 4.10 -1.25
C MET A 65 -8.41 3.94 -2.38
N ALA A 66 -9.63 4.44 -2.15
CA ALA A 66 -10.71 4.46 -3.14
C ALA A 66 -10.39 5.31 -4.38
N THR A 67 -9.40 6.20 -4.29
CA THR A 67 -8.98 7.10 -5.37
C THR A 67 -7.82 6.54 -6.19
N THR A 68 -7.16 5.47 -5.72
CA THR A 68 -6.07 4.84 -6.47
C THR A 68 -6.61 4.25 -7.77
N THR A 69 -5.89 4.51 -8.85
CA THR A 69 -6.16 3.99 -10.19
C THR A 69 -4.88 3.41 -10.77
N PRO A 70 -4.93 2.64 -11.88
CA PRO A 70 -3.71 2.16 -12.53
C PRO A 70 -2.71 3.26 -12.90
N ALA A 71 -3.19 4.48 -13.18
CA ALA A 71 -2.34 5.61 -13.53
C ALA A 71 -1.75 6.35 -12.33
N THR A 72 -2.21 6.04 -11.11
CA THR A 72 -1.83 6.74 -9.88
C THR A 72 -1.21 5.82 -8.83
N GLN A 73 -0.72 4.64 -9.21
CA GLN A 73 0.01 3.71 -8.34
C GLN A 73 1.43 4.23 -8.01
N ASN A 74 1.50 5.39 -7.35
CA ASN A 74 2.75 6.08 -7.05
C ASN A 74 3.44 5.55 -5.79
N VAL A 75 2.75 4.73 -5.01
CA VAL A 75 3.24 4.14 -3.77
C VAL A 75 2.91 2.66 -3.76
N SER A 76 3.87 1.81 -3.40
CA SER A 76 3.68 0.38 -3.20
C SER A 76 4.12 -0.05 -1.81
N VAL A 77 3.39 -1.01 -1.23
CA VAL A 77 3.71 -1.59 0.08
C VAL A 77 4.18 -3.02 -0.12
N ASP A 78 5.41 -3.31 0.31
CA ASP A 78 6.02 -4.64 0.30
C ASP A 78 5.96 -5.26 1.69
N HIS A 79 5.41 -6.47 1.74
CA HIS A 79 5.40 -7.33 2.91
C HIS A 79 6.16 -8.61 2.57
N LEU A 80 7.31 -8.82 3.23
CA LEU A 80 8.13 -10.01 3.08
C LEU A 80 8.52 -10.35 1.62
N GLY A 81 8.73 -9.33 0.77
CA GLY A 81 9.13 -9.47 -0.63
C GLY A 81 7.97 -9.61 -1.62
N SER A 82 6.73 -9.43 -1.17
CA SER A 82 5.55 -9.38 -2.04
C SER A 82 4.85 -8.03 -1.93
N ILE A 83 4.47 -7.44 -3.06
CA ILE A 83 3.67 -6.21 -3.07
C ILE A 83 2.23 -6.57 -2.69
N ILE A 84 1.75 -5.96 -1.60
CA ILE A 84 0.43 -6.24 -1.05
C ILE A 84 -0.60 -5.17 -1.42
N ALA A 85 -0.15 -3.93 -1.58
CA ALA A 85 -1.04 -2.83 -1.93
C ALA A 85 -0.36 -1.74 -2.75
N TYR A 86 -1.17 -1.03 -3.53
CA TYR A 86 -0.82 0.22 -4.18
C TYR A 86 -1.65 1.39 -3.65
N SER A 87 -1.04 2.57 -3.61
CA SER A 87 -1.67 3.81 -3.18
C SER A 87 -1.29 4.97 -4.11
N ASP A 88 -2.15 5.98 -4.19
CA ASP A 88 -1.89 7.27 -4.81
C ASP A 88 -1.31 8.30 -3.84
N THR A 89 -1.33 8.02 -2.54
CA THR A 89 -0.73 8.84 -1.46
C THR A 89 0.25 8.04 -0.59
N ILE A 90 1.19 8.71 0.09
CA ILE A 90 2.08 8.03 1.03
C ILE A 90 1.32 7.66 2.31
N GLN A 91 0.40 8.51 2.78
CA GLN A 91 -0.41 8.16 3.96
C GLN A 91 -1.25 6.90 3.72
N GLY A 92 -1.87 6.74 2.55
CA GLY A 92 -2.58 5.50 2.22
C GLY A 92 -1.68 4.27 2.27
N GLY A 93 -0.42 4.38 1.81
CA GLY A 93 0.56 3.32 1.98
C GLY A 93 0.89 3.02 3.45
N ILE A 94 1.02 4.05 4.29
CA ILE A 94 1.25 3.91 5.74
C ILE A 94 0.05 3.24 6.43
N ASP A 95 -1.16 3.52 5.99
CA ASP A 95 -2.37 2.96 6.56
C ASP A 95 -2.41 1.42 6.38
N VAL A 96 -1.88 0.91 5.26
CA VAL A 96 -1.73 -0.54 4.99
C VAL A 96 -0.63 -1.21 5.80
N VAL A 97 0.43 -0.51 6.19
CA VAL A 97 1.62 -1.17 6.78
C VAL A 97 1.28 -2.14 7.91
N VAL A 98 1.75 -3.37 7.78
CA VAL A 98 2.03 -4.31 8.86
C VAL A 98 3.44 -4.03 9.38
N SER A 99 3.65 -4.21 10.69
CA SER A 99 4.92 -3.82 11.32
C SER A 99 6.13 -4.50 10.66
N GLY A 100 7.04 -3.69 10.11
CA GLY A 100 8.24 -4.14 9.41
C GLY A 100 8.18 -3.99 7.88
N ASP A 101 7.04 -3.61 7.32
CA ASP A 101 6.87 -3.44 5.88
C ASP A 101 7.73 -2.32 5.30
N THR A 102 7.93 -2.40 3.99
CA THR A 102 8.63 -1.37 3.21
C THR A 102 7.66 -0.67 2.27
N ILE A 103 7.57 0.65 2.39
CA ILE A 103 6.85 1.52 1.47
C ILE A 103 7.85 2.06 0.45
N ASN A 104 7.59 1.82 -0.83
CA ASN A 104 8.32 2.42 -1.94
C ASN A 104 7.50 3.55 -2.53
N VAL A 105 8.12 4.71 -2.71
CA VAL A 105 7.48 5.94 -3.18
C VAL A 105 8.13 6.36 -4.50
N ALA A 106 7.33 6.48 -5.55
CA ALA A 106 7.76 7.00 -6.83
C ALA A 106 8.21 8.47 -6.73
N ALA A 107 8.88 8.96 -7.78
CA ALA A 107 9.24 10.37 -7.83
C ALA A 107 7.98 11.23 -7.95
N GLY A 108 7.94 12.34 -7.23
CA GLY A 108 6.73 13.17 -7.19
C GLY A 108 6.73 14.15 -6.05
N THR A 109 5.80 15.10 -6.11
CA THR A 109 5.52 16.01 -4.99
C THR A 109 4.22 15.58 -4.34
N TYR A 110 4.29 15.24 -3.06
CA TYR A 110 3.18 14.77 -2.25
C TYR A 110 2.83 15.86 -1.23
N ASN A 111 1.68 16.51 -1.42
CA ASN A 111 1.20 17.57 -0.52
C ASN A 111 0.30 16.94 0.55
N GLU A 112 0.91 16.28 1.54
CA GLU A 112 0.21 15.54 2.57
C GLU A 112 0.90 15.67 3.93
N GLU A 113 0.12 15.51 5.00
CA GLU A 113 0.66 15.37 6.36
C GLU A 113 0.73 13.89 6.72
N LEU A 114 1.90 13.44 7.19
CA LEU A 114 2.13 12.04 7.49
C LEU A 114 2.03 11.77 8.99
N THR A 115 1.25 10.75 9.33
CA THR A 115 1.19 10.15 10.66
C THR A 115 1.84 8.78 10.61
N ILE A 116 3.08 8.69 11.10
CA ILE A 116 3.81 7.41 11.16
C ILE A 116 3.86 6.97 12.62
N ASN A 117 3.01 6.00 12.95
CA ASN A 117 2.87 5.40 14.28
C ASN A 117 3.21 3.89 14.30
N LYS A 118 3.63 3.33 13.17
CA LYS A 118 4.04 1.94 12.99
C LYS A 118 5.53 1.86 12.61
N SER A 119 6.15 0.72 12.89
CA SER A 119 7.50 0.43 12.41
C SER A 119 7.45 0.09 10.92
N LEU A 120 8.11 0.91 10.08
CA LEU A 120 8.15 0.74 8.63
C LEU A 120 9.45 1.30 8.06
N THR A 121 9.77 0.88 6.83
CA THR A 121 10.81 1.51 6.01
C THR A 121 10.14 2.34 4.91
N LEU A 122 10.52 3.61 4.76
CA LEU A 122 9.99 4.50 3.71
C LEU A 122 11.10 4.85 2.73
N LEU A 123 11.04 4.30 1.51
CA LEU A 123 12.03 4.48 0.46
C LEU A 123 11.49 5.43 -0.62
N GLY A 124 12.15 6.57 -0.80
CA GLY A 124 11.89 7.48 -1.92
C GLY A 124 12.52 7.01 -3.24
N ALA A 125 12.20 7.69 -4.33
CA ALA A 125 12.57 7.32 -5.70
C ALA A 125 14.07 7.14 -5.98
N GLN A 126 14.92 7.79 -5.19
CA GLN A 126 16.38 7.68 -5.27
C GLN A 126 16.98 6.94 -4.05
N ALA A 127 16.19 6.14 -3.34
CA ALA A 127 16.71 5.22 -2.33
C ALA A 127 17.69 4.24 -2.98
N ASP A 128 18.82 3.99 -2.32
CA ASP A 128 19.91 3.11 -2.78
C ASP A 128 20.53 3.44 -4.16
N VAL A 129 20.18 4.58 -4.76
CA VAL A 129 20.82 5.08 -5.99
C VAL A 129 22.11 5.83 -5.63
N PRO A 130 23.29 5.38 -6.12
CA PRO A 130 24.54 6.05 -5.82
C PRO A 130 24.57 7.49 -6.36
N ILE A 131 25.13 8.40 -5.58
CA ILE A 131 25.45 9.75 -6.04
C ILE A 131 26.67 9.65 -6.97
N VAL A 132 26.53 10.14 -8.21
CA VAL A 132 27.62 10.17 -9.18
C VAL A 132 28.06 11.62 -9.37
N ASN A 133 29.34 11.91 -9.16
CA ASN A 133 29.93 13.25 -9.27
C ASN A 133 29.22 14.33 -8.43
N GLY A 134 28.71 13.97 -7.25
CA GLY A 134 28.02 14.90 -6.35
C GLY A 134 26.59 15.27 -6.79
N VAL A 135 26.04 14.61 -7.82
CA VAL A 135 24.70 14.86 -8.34
C VAL A 135 23.86 13.58 -8.25
N ARG A 136 22.59 13.74 -7.87
CA ARG A 136 21.60 12.66 -7.94
C ARG A 136 21.03 12.58 -9.35
N ALA A 137 20.92 11.37 -9.89
CA ALA A 137 20.71 11.16 -11.32
C ALA A 137 19.25 11.29 -11.77
N GLY A 138 18.27 11.25 -10.85
CA GLY A 138 16.85 11.21 -11.18
C GLY A 138 15.97 12.14 -10.35
N GLU A 139 14.67 12.08 -10.64
CA GLU A 139 13.63 12.78 -9.89
C GLU A 139 13.50 12.20 -8.47
N GLU A 140 13.10 13.05 -7.53
CA GLU A 140 13.02 12.72 -6.10
C GLU A 140 11.56 12.61 -5.63
N SER A 141 11.36 11.86 -4.55
CA SER A 141 10.11 11.93 -3.77
C SER A 141 10.21 13.12 -2.80
N ILE A 142 9.28 14.06 -2.92
CA ILE A 142 9.25 15.30 -2.15
C ILE A 142 7.95 15.34 -1.34
N ILE A 143 8.07 15.41 -0.02
CA ILE A 143 6.91 15.55 0.87
C ILE A 143 6.79 17.03 1.25
N ARG A 144 5.62 17.61 0.99
CA ARG A 144 5.25 18.99 1.31
C ARG A 144 4.14 18.99 2.36
N GLY A 145 4.54 18.87 3.61
CA GLY A 145 3.67 18.83 4.78
C GLY A 145 4.48 18.50 6.03
N LYS A 146 3.86 18.58 7.21
CA LYS A 146 4.52 18.25 8.47
C LYS A 146 4.33 16.75 8.76
N GLY A 147 5.41 16.04 9.03
CA GLY A 147 5.35 14.70 9.63
C GLY A 147 5.30 14.79 11.15
N THR A 148 4.40 14.06 11.80
CA THR A 148 4.48 13.79 13.24
C THR A 148 4.94 12.36 13.45
N SER A 149 6.21 12.18 13.84
CA SER A 149 6.78 10.88 14.22
C SER A 149 7.44 10.98 15.60
N PRO A 150 7.34 9.95 16.45
CA PRO A 150 8.16 9.84 17.67
C PRO A 150 9.66 9.66 17.36
N THR A 151 10.00 9.12 16.18
CA THR A 151 11.38 8.84 15.74
C THR A 151 11.47 8.86 14.22
N THR A 152 11.88 9.97 13.61
CA THR A 152 12.13 10.02 12.15
C THR A 152 13.56 9.58 11.86
N TYR A 153 13.73 8.39 11.27
CA TYR A 153 14.88 8.11 10.41
C TYR A 153 14.40 8.32 8.98
N LEU A 154 14.59 9.53 8.45
CA LEU A 154 14.40 9.78 7.03
C LEU A 154 15.67 9.27 6.32
N PRO A 155 15.59 8.29 5.41
CA PRO A 155 16.72 7.96 4.58
C PRO A 155 17.09 9.19 3.72
N SER A 156 18.35 9.25 3.30
CA SER A 156 18.93 10.41 2.60
C SER A 156 18.22 10.81 1.29
N SER A 157 17.26 10.02 0.81
CA SER A 157 16.47 10.21 -0.41
C SER A 157 15.07 10.80 -0.19
N VAL A 158 14.66 11.12 1.04
CA VAL A 158 13.37 11.79 1.29
C VAL A 158 13.62 13.22 1.75
N ARG A 159 13.16 14.20 0.97
CA ARG A 159 13.27 15.62 1.33
C ARG A 159 11.93 16.15 1.81
N VAL A 160 11.87 16.51 3.09
CA VAL A 160 10.77 17.32 3.68
C VAL A 160 11.12 18.79 3.45
N VAL A 161 10.22 19.57 2.84
CA VAL A 161 10.44 20.99 2.49
C VAL A 161 9.42 21.89 3.16
#